data_AF-A0A0J7NEN8-F1
#
_entry.id   AF-A0A0J7NEN8-F1
#
_cell.length_a   1.000
_cell.length_b   1.000
_cell.length_c   1.000
_cell.angle_alpha   90.00
_cell.angle_beta   90.00
_cell.angle_gamma   90.00
#
_symmetry.space_group_name_H-M   'P 1'
#
loop_
_entity.id
_entity.type
_entity.pdbx_description
1 polymer ?
#
loop_
_entity_poly.entity_id
_entity_poly.type
_entity_poly.pdbx_seq_one_letter_code
_entity_poly.pdbx_strand_id
1 'polypeptide(L)'
;MSDPRIRTLKIKTGVVKRLAKEKITYEKEVTQQRERIQKLKEQDKDGYDIKKQEEVLQESLMMVPDCQRRLVKAFEELKNILDTEQDLKEVGDYIEAKKVLHEAEAELPKEGDILQMFDRIRIRQEDERAIEQFLQETESQVSIKSKQKDPFKIAAIKSALMSVTKLNKQLEIVCAELEDINLSEIQWQEKVSACNAVKHEICEILKTVKDTDFLNKVKNDLKKRKKKRKRERRRREEWKKEKSMKEERRARLHAEADLWIRKEQAVIEREKQEENLRKDADMILSDVRNKRNDVRKYLGITQELQNLRNVKMTIARARGEKLSSATDEAFKHAIAKLTEQWTTLDCEYAVEEQELKLMLKTDNEKRIEKQTKNLFADWENVLFGINILTAEQSHKDLDSFILIRTAWDRFINSENDATTIPIGWIVPEKPSSAAWQKCLNKETS
;
A
#
# COMPACT_ATOMS: atom_id res chain seq x y z
N MET A 1 26.94 52.11 23.47
CA MET A 1 25.88 51.38 22.75
C MET A 1 26.55 50.51 21.72
N SER A 2 26.17 49.24 21.60
CA SER A 2 26.76 48.32 20.62
C SER A 2 26.49 48.82 19.19
N ASP A 3 27.50 48.79 18.33
CA ASP A 3 27.39 49.20 16.92
C ASP A 3 26.24 48.42 16.21
N PRO A 4 25.27 49.10 15.57
CA PRO A 4 24.21 48.45 14.79
C PRO A 4 24.72 47.46 13.73
N ARG A 5 25.94 47.66 13.20
CA ARG A 5 26.57 46.78 12.21
C ARG A 5 26.93 45.42 12.81
N ILE A 6 27.55 45.42 13.98
CA ILE A 6 27.89 44.19 14.74
C ILE A 6 26.64 43.37 15.06
N ARG A 7 25.53 44.04 15.43
CA ARG A 7 24.24 43.36 15.66
C ARG A 7 23.72 42.68 14.39
N THR A 8 23.80 43.37 13.25
CA THR A 8 23.36 42.85 11.95
C THR A 8 24.20 41.66 11.53
N LEU A 9 25.52 41.76 11.68
CA LEU A 9 26.48 40.69 11.42
C LEU A 9 26.14 39.44 12.23
N LYS A 10 25.94 39.58 13.55
CA LYS A 10 25.58 38.47 14.44
C LYS A 10 24.26 37.79 14.04
N ILE A 11 23.26 38.56 13.62
CA ILE A 11 21.98 38.02 13.14
C ILE A 11 22.20 37.21 11.87
N LYS A 12 22.91 37.75 10.87
CA LYS A 12 23.16 37.09 9.59
C LYS A 12 24.04 35.85 9.74
N THR A 13 25.06 35.89 10.59
CA THR A 13 25.84 34.71 11.00
C THR A 13 24.96 33.63 11.62
N GLY A 14 24.04 34.02 12.50
CA GLY A 14 23.06 33.10 13.09
C GLY A 14 22.10 32.49 12.06
N VAL A 15 21.71 33.22 11.03
CA VAL A 15 20.86 32.73 9.93
C VAL A 15 21.61 31.67 9.12
N VAL A 16 22.84 31.95 8.68
CA VAL A 16 23.66 30.98 7.92
C VAL A 16 23.91 29.71 8.74
N LYS A 17 24.25 29.85 10.03
CA LYS A 17 24.47 28.71 10.94
C LYS A 17 23.24 27.82 11.11
N ARG A 18 22.03 28.40 11.16
CA ARG A 18 20.77 27.63 11.23
C ARG A 18 20.48 26.91 9.92
N LEU A 19 20.58 27.62 8.79
CA LEU A 19 20.30 27.05 7.47
C LEU A 19 21.27 25.92 7.10
N ALA A 20 22.56 26.05 7.46
CA ALA A 20 23.54 24.98 7.29
C ALA A 20 23.16 23.72 8.11
N LYS A 21 22.70 23.90 9.37
CA LYS A 21 22.22 22.78 10.20
C LYS A 21 20.93 22.16 9.68
N GLU A 22 19.99 22.96 9.20
CA GLU A 22 18.74 22.48 8.58
C GLU A 22 19.07 21.58 7.39
N LYS A 23 19.95 22.05 6.49
CA LYS A 23 20.42 21.27 5.33
C LYS A 23 21.02 19.92 5.75
N ILE A 24 21.97 19.93 6.70
CA ILE A 24 22.61 18.69 7.21
C ILE A 24 21.56 17.74 7.80
N THR A 25 20.54 18.26 8.47
CA THR A 25 19.49 17.44 9.07
C THR A 25 18.63 16.76 8.00
N TYR A 26 18.22 17.49 6.96
CA TYR A 26 17.45 16.93 5.86
C TYR A 26 18.28 15.96 5.00
N GLU A 27 19.56 16.22 4.78
CA GLU A 27 20.45 15.28 4.08
C GLU A 27 20.62 13.97 4.87
N LYS A 28 20.77 14.04 6.20
CA LYS A 28 20.81 12.86 7.07
C LYS A 28 19.50 12.08 7.04
N GLU A 29 18.36 12.78 6.99
CA GLU A 29 17.07 12.12 6.86
C GLU A 29 16.98 11.35 5.53
N VAL A 30 17.39 11.98 4.43
CA VAL A 30 17.47 11.32 3.12
C VAL A 30 18.35 10.07 3.15
N THR A 31 19.54 10.13 3.77
CA THR A 31 20.41 8.94 3.88
C THR A 31 19.77 7.83 4.71
N GLN A 32 19.15 8.16 5.85
CA GLN A 32 18.45 7.20 6.69
C GLN A 32 17.27 6.53 5.95
N GLN A 33 16.49 7.31 5.18
CA GLN A 33 15.39 6.76 4.41
C GLN A 33 15.88 5.85 3.27
N ARG A 34 16.99 6.19 2.60
CA ARG A 34 17.62 5.33 1.59
C ARG A 34 18.12 4.01 2.19
N GLU A 35 18.81 4.06 3.32
CA GLU A 35 19.27 2.85 4.02
C GLU A 35 18.08 1.98 4.46
N ARG A 36 16.99 2.58 4.89
CA ARG A 36 15.77 1.86 5.24
C ARG A 36 15.17 1.16 4.03
N ILE A 37 15.06 1.84 2.89
CA ILE A 37 14.58 1.23 1.64
C ILE A 37 15.50 0.08 1.22
N GLN A 38 16.82 0.25 1.32
CA GLN A 38 17.77 -0.80 1.00
C GLN A 38 17.59 -2.03 1.91
N LYS A 39 17.43 -1.84 3.22
CA LYS A 39 17.10 -2.93 4.16
C LYS A 39 15.77 -3.61 3.84
N LEU A 40 14.76 -2.85 3.41
CA LEU A 40 13.47 -3.42 2.99
C LEU A 40 13.63 -4.27 1.71
N LYS A 41 14.47 -3.82 0.77
CA LYS A 41 14.80 -4.58 -0.46
C LYS A 41 15.62 -5.84 -0.17
N GLU A 42 16.58 -5.77 0.74
CA GLU A 42 17.39 -6.92 1.18
C GLU A 42 16.59 -7.96 1.95
N GLN A 43 15.52 -7.54 2.64
CA GLN A 43 14.60 -8.42 3.38
C GLN A 43 13.46 -8.99 2.51
N ASP A 44 13.49 -8.74 1.20
CA ASP A 44 12.49 -9.15 0.21
C ASP A 44 11.04 -8.92 0.67
N LYS A 45 10.81 -7.74 1.27
CA LYS A 45 9.49 -7.32 1.76
C LYS A 45 8.58 -6.91 0.61
N ASP A 46 7.28 -6.89 0.89
CA ASP A 46 6.22 -6.53 -0.07
C ASP A 46 6.53 -5.23 -0.84
N GLY A 47 6.32 -5.26 -2.15
CA GLY A 47 6.54 -4.13 -3.05
C GLY A 47 5.68 -2.91 -2.72
N TYR A 48 4.53 -3.10 -2.06
CA TYR A 48 3.71 -1.99 -1.55
C TYR A 48 4.45 -1.18 -0.47
N ASP A 49 5.08 -1.86 0.49
CA ASP A 49 5.81 -1.21 1.58
C ASP A 49 7.07 -0.48 1.07
N ILE A 50 7.76 -1.08 0.08
CA ILE A 50 8.89 -0.44 -0.59
C ILE A 50 8.44 0.83 -1.29
N LYS A 51 7.35 0.78 -2.07
CA LYS A 51 6.84 1.95 -2.79
C LYS A 51 6.39 3.07 -1.85
N LYS A 52 5.72 2.72 -0.75
CA LYS A 52 5.33 3.68 0.27
C LYS A 52 6.54 4.34 0.92
N GLN A 53 7.60 3.58 1.17
CA GLN A 53 8.84 4.14 1.71
C GLN A 53 9.57 5.01 0.68
N GLU A 54 9.50 4.68 -0.61
CA GLU A 54 10.00 5.52 -1.70
C GLU A 54 9.25 6.86 -1.81
N GLU A 55 7.94 6.89 -1.56
CA GLU A 55 7.15 8.14 -1.45
C GLU A 55 7.66 9.01 -0.29
N VAL A 56 7.88 8.42 0.89
CA VAL A 56 8.47 9.13 2.04
C VAL A 56 9.87 9.67 1.73
N LEU A 57 10.70 8.89 1.02
CA LEU A 57 12.01 9.38 0.57
C LEU A 57 11.89 10.58 -0.38
N GLN A 58 10.92 10.56 -1.29
CA GLN A 58 10.67 11.70 -2.18
C GLN A 58 10.26 12.94 -1.40
N GLU A 59 9.40 12.83 -0.39
CA GLU A 59 9.03 13.98 0.46
C GLU A 59 10.26 14.61 1.14
N SER A 60 11.14 13.80 1.75
CA SER A 60 12.39 14.29 2.36
C SER A 60 13.34 14.90 1.32
N LEU A 61 13.44 14.32 0.11
CA LEU A 61 14.25 14.85 -0.99
C LEU A 61 13.76 16.21 -1.50
N MET A 62 12.45 16.44 -1.50
CA MET A 62 11.86 17.71 -1.96
C MET A 62 12.18 18.89 -1.03
N MET A 63 12.59 18.64 0.21
CA MET A 63 12.96 19.68 1.19
C MET A 63 14.40 20.21 0.99
N VAL A 64 15.32 19.37 0.51
CA VAL A 64 16.75 19.70 0.40
C VAL A 64 17.02 20.88 -0.55
N PRO A 65 16.44 20.96 -1.77
CA PRO A 65 16.68 22.07 -2.70
C PRO A 65 16.25 23.42 -2.13
N ASP A 66 15.18 23.47 -1.34
CA ASP A 66 14.72 24.72 -0.74
C ASP A 66 15.68 25.23 0.34
N CYS A 67 16.15 24.34 1.20
CA CYS A 67 17.18 24.66 2.20
C CYS A 67 18.49 25.11 1.55
N GLN A 68 18.92 24.46 0.46
CA GLN A 68 20.09 24.85 -0.31
C GLN A 68 19.94 26.27 -0.90
N ARG A 69 18.81 26.59 -1.52
CA ARG A 69 18.54 27.96 -2.05
C ARG A 69 18.60 29.02 -0.96
N ARG A 70 17.95 28.75 0.19
CA ARG A 70 17.96 29.65 1.34
C ARG A 70 19.37 29.84 1.89
N LEU A 71 20.16 28.77 1.96
CA LEU A 71 21.56 28.82 2.41
C LEU A 71 22.45 29.63 1.46
N VAL A 72 22.36 29.40 0.14
CA VAL A 72 23.12 30.16 -0.87
C VAL A 72 22.83 31.66 -0.76
N LYS A 73 21.55 32.04 -0.69
CA LYS A 73 21.17 33.46 -0.55
C LYS A 73 21.70 34.08 0.75
N ALA A 74 21.57 33.37 1.88
CA ALA A 74 22.07 33.86 3.15
C ALA A 74 23.61 33.93 3.20
N PHE A 75 24.29 33.00 2.52
CA PHE A 75 25.74 32.97 2.36
C PHE A 75 26.23 34.19 1.57
N GLU A 76 25.62 34.48 0.42
CA GLU A 76 25.93 35.66 -0.39
C GLU A 76 25.68 36.96 0.37
N GLU A 77 24.56 37.05 1.09
CA GLU A 77 24.25 38.22 1.93
C GLU A 77 25.29 38.43 3.04
N LEU A 78 25.74 37.38 3.73
CA LEU A 78 26.76 37.47 4.77
C LEU A 78 28.15 37.78 4.19
N LYS A 79 28.48 37.20 3.03
CA LYS A 79 29.74 37.47 2.30
C LYS A 79 29.82 38.94 1.88
N ASN A 80 28.75 39.48 1.29
CA ASN A 80 28.68 40.89 0.89
C ASN A 80 28.85 41.85 2.09
N ILE A 81 28.30 41.49 3.26
CA ILE A 81 28.49 42.27 4.49
C ILE A 81 29.95 42.21 4.96
N LEU A 82 30.58 41.03 4.96
CA LEU A 82 32.00 40.90 5.34
C LEU A 82 32.96 41.64 4.39
N ASP A 83 32.62 41.70 3.09
CA ASP A 83 33.41 42.40 2.08
C ASP A 83 33.28 43.92 2.20
N THR A 84 32.10 44.41 2.64
CA THR A 84 31.83 45.84 2.85
C THR A 84 32.39 46.35 4.18
N GLU A 85 32.31 45.54 5.24
CA GLU A 85 32.68 45.91 6.62
C GLU A 85 34.07 45.35 7.02
N GLN A 86 35.06 45.54 6.16
CA GLN A 86 36.44 45.07 6.40
C GLN A 86 37.19 45.82 7.52
N ASP A 87 36.63 46.93 8.00
CA ASP A 87 37.08 47.72 9.15
C ASP A 87 36.82 47.02 10.50
N LEU A 88 35.94 46.01 10.54
CA LEU A 88 35.59 45.27 11.77
C LEU A 88 36.35 43.93 11.92
N LYS A 89 37.44 43.71 11.17
CA LYS A 89 38.21 42.45 11.16
C LYS A 89 38.73 41.99 12.52
N GLU A 90 39.00 42.91 13.44
CA GLU A 90 39.51 42.62 14.78
C GLU A 90 38.41 42.27 15.79
N VAL A 91 37.13 42.43 15.41
CA VAL A 91 35.98 42.14 16.28
C VAL A 91 35.71 40.64 16.29
N GLY A 92 35.53 40.06 17.48
CA GLY A 92 35.29 38.62 17.65
C GLY A 92 34.09 38.08 16.86
N ASP A 93 33.01 38.86 16.73
CA ASP A 93 31.83 38.50 15.93
C ASP A 93 32.13 38.41 14.41
N TYR A 94 33.11 39.18 13.89
CA TYR A 94 33.58 39.10 12.50
C TYR A 94 34.40 37.83 12.25
N ILE A 95 35.24 37.46 13.20
CA ILE A 95 36.01 36.21 13.16
C ILE A 95 35.05 35.01 13.21
N GLU A 96 34.01 35.05 14.06
CA GLU A 96 32.98 34.02 14.10
C GLU A 96 32.19 33.96 12.77
N ALA A 97 31.80 35.10 12.21
CA ALA A 97 31.12 35.17 10.93
C ALA A 97 31.94 34.57 9.78
N LYS A 98 33.25 34.87 9.73
CA LYS A 98 34.18 34.31 8.74
C LYS A 98 34.35 32.80 8.90
N LYS A 99 34.43 32.31 10.13
CA LYS A 99 34.49 30.87 10.44
C LYS A 99 33.21 30.16 9.98
N VAL A 100 32.04 30.71 10.31
CA VAL A 100 30.74 30.14 9.92
C VAL A 100 30.55 30.17 8.40
N LEU A 101 31.04 31.20 7.71
CA LEU A 101 31.06 31.23 6.23
C LEU A 101 31.91 30.10 5.66
N HIS A 102 33.13 29.91 6.16
CA HIS A 102 33.99 28.81 5.70
C HIS A 102 33.38 27.43 5.99
N GLU A 103 32.72 27.26 7.14
CA GLU A 103 31.99 26.02 7.47
C GLU A 103 30.78 25.81 6.54
N ALA A 104 30.07 26.88 6.18
CA ALA A 104 28.92 26.82 5.28
C ALA A 104 29.30 26.65 3.81
N GLU A 105 30.51 27.06 3.40
CA GLU A 105 31.03 26.90 2.03
C GLU A 105 31.14 25.43 1.63
N ALA A 106 31.57 24.58 2.57
CA ALA A 106 31.60 23.12 2.38
C ALA A 106 30.21 22.51 2.16
N GLU A 107 29.17 23.20 2.61
CA GLU A 107 27.77 22.78 2.54
C GLU A 107 27.01 23.38 1.35
N LEU A 108 27.67 24.20 0.51
CA LEU A 108 27.05 24.70 -0.71
C LEU A 108 26.86 23.57 -1.74
N PRO A 109 25.83 23.66 -2.60
CA PRO A 109 25.63 22.67 -3.65
C PRO A 109 26.83 22.69 -4.60
N LYS A 110 27.27 21.52 -5.07
CA LYS A 110 28.35 21.44 -6.07
C LYS A 110 27.85 22.05 -7.39
N GLU A 111 28.73 22.66 -8.18
CA GLU A 111 28.37 23.42 -9.40
C GLU A 111 27.42 22.66 -10.36
N GLY A 112 27.50 21.32 -10.41
CA GLY A 112 26.59 20.48 -11.20
C GLY A 112 25.14 20.39 -10.68
N ASP A 113 24.94 20.43 -9.36
CA ASP A 113 23.60 20.39 -8.74
C ASP A 113 22.90 21.76 -8.87
N ILE A 114 23.69 22.82 -8.88
CA ILE A 114 23.24 24.19 -9.10
C ILE A 114 22.63 24.33 -10.52
N LEU A 115 23.31 23.77 -11.53
CA LEU A 115 22.87 23.80 -12.92
C LEU A 115 21.52 23.09 -13.12
N GLN A 116 21.37 21.88 -12.57
CA GLN A 116 20.10 21.14 -12.63
C GLN A 116 18.95 21.87 -11.91
N MET A 117 19.24 22.57 -10.82
CA MET A 117 18.23 23.35 -10.10
C MET A 117 17.79 24.57 -10.91
N PHE A 118 18.73 25.28 -11.55
CA PHE A 118 18.40 26.40 -12.44
C PHE A 118 17.65 25.94 -13.70
N ASP A 119 18.00 24.79 -14.27
CA ASP A 119 17.28 24.21 -15.41
C ASP A 119 15.84 23.86 -15.04
N ARG A 120 15.58 23.27 -13.87
CA ARG A 120 14.22 23.00 -13.39
C ARG A 120 13.41 24.28 -13.17
N ILE A 121 14.03 25.33 -12.65
CA ILE A 121 13.38 26.64 -12.45
C ILE A 121 13.05 27.27 -13.80
N ARG A 122 13.98 27.19 -14.76
CA ARG A 122 13.80 27.69 -16.11
C ARG A 122 12.66 26.96 -16.83
N ILE A 123 12.62 25.63 -16.75
CA ILE A 123 11.53 24.81 -17.31
C ILE A 123 10.19 25.22 -16.70
N ARG A 124 10.12 25.40 -15.37
CA ARG A 124 8.89 25.83 -14.70
C ARG A 124 8.42 27.22 -15.15
N GLN A 125 9.34 28.16 -15.34
CA GLN A 125 9.02 29.50 -15.86
C GLN A 125 8.60 29.46 -17.34
N GLU A 126 9.14 28.53 -18.12
CA GLU A 126 8.70 28.28 -19.50
C GLU A 126 7.30 27.66 -19.52
N ASP A 127 7.00 26.71 -18.64
CA ASP A 127 5.67 26.10 -18.48
C ASP A 127 4.62 27.12 -18.01
N GLU A 128 4.94 27.94 -17.00
CA GLU A 128 4.04 29.00 -16.51
C GLU A 128 3.72 30.02 -17.62
N ARG A 129 4.73 30.43 -18.40
CA ARG A 129 4.53 31.30 -19.58
C ARG A 129 3.70 30.63 -20.67
N ALA A 130 3.89 29.33 -20.91
CA ALA A 130 3.10 28.59 -21.88
C ALA A 130 1.63 28.48 -21.44
N ILE A 131 1.36 28.31 -20.14
CA ILE A 131 0.01 28.31 -19.59
C ILE A 131 -0.63 29.70 -19.72
N GLU A 132 0.10 30.77 -19.40
CA GLU A 132 -0.41 32.15 -19.55
C GLU A 132 -0.70 32.49 -21.02
N GLN A 133 0.19 32.11 -21.94
CA GLN A 133 -0.04 32.25 -23.38
C GLN A 133 -1.25 31.44 -23.82
N PHE A 134 -1.38 30.19 -23.39
CA PHE A 134 -2.55 29.37 -23.69
C PHE A 134 -3.84 30.00 -23.16
N LEU A 135 -3.84 30.53 -21.93
CA LEU A 135 -5.00 31.21 -21.36
C LEU A 135 -5.35 32.48 -22.14
N GLN A 136 -4.36 33.29 -22.53
CA GLN A 136 -4.57 34.48 -23.37
C GLN A 136 -5.06 34.13 -24.78
N GLU A 137 -4.54 33.07 -25.39
CA GLU A 137 -5.03 32.55 -26.67
C GLU A 137 -6.46 32.02 -26.54
N THR A 138 -6.77 31.35 -25.43
CA THR A 138 -8.12 30.83 -25.16
C THR A 138 -9.10 31.97 -24.88
N GLU A 139 -8.71 32.99 -24.11
CA GLU A 139 -9.51 34.21 -23.89
C GLU A 139 -9.70 35.01 -25.17
N SER A 140 -8.67 35.07 -26.04
CA SER A 140 -8.75 35.70 -27.36
C SER A 140 -9.61 34.89 -28.34
N GLN A 141 -9.61 33.57 -28.27
CA GLN A 141 -10.56 32.70 -29.00
C GLN A 141 -11.98 32.78 -28.43
N VAL A 142 -12.11 33.09 -27.14
CA VAL A 142 -13.37 33.50 -26.48
C VAL A 142 -13.62 35.00 -26.71
N SER A 143 -13.03 35.60 -27.76
CA SER A 143 -13.53 36.85 -28.32
C SER A 143 -15.05 36.76 -28.40
N ILE A 144 -15.64 37.77 -27.81
CA ILE A 144 -17.04 37.97 -27.55
C ILE A 144 -17.82 37.64 -28.83
N LYS A 145 -18.27 36.39 -28.97
CA LYS A 145 -19.52 36.11 -29.67
C LYS A 145 -20.54 36.80 -28.79
N SER A 146 -20.75 38.09 -29.05
CA SER A 146 -21.92 38.81 -28.62
C SER A 146 -23.07 37.95 -29.10
N LYS A 147 -23.57 37.09 -28.21
CA LYS A 147 -24.90 36.54 -28.37
C LYS A 147 -25.75 37.77 -28.25
N GLN A 148 -26.00 38.45 -29.38
CA GLN A 148 -27.22 39.21 -29.56
C GLN A 148 -28.28 38.37 -28.90
N LYS A 149 -28.88 38.88 -27.81
CA LYS A 149 -29.89 38.14 -27.07
C LYS A 149 -30.97 37.84 -28.11
N ASP A 150 -30.94 36.62 -28.66
CA ASP A 150 -31.95 36.15 -29.59
C ASP A 150 -33.29 36.53 -28.94
N PRO A 151 -34.15 37.32 -29.63
CA PRO A 151 -35.51 37.60 -29.17
C PRO A 151 -36.31 36.32 -28.85
N PHE A 152 -35.78 35.18 -29.30
CA PHE A 152 -36.43 33.90 -29.51
C PHE A 152 -36.16 32.89 -28.38
N LYS A 153 -36.35 33.26 -27.11
CA LYS A 153 -36.21 32.31 -26.00
C LYS A 153 -37.52 31.55 -25.75
N ILE A 154 -37.46 30.23 -25.63
CA ILE A 154 -38.60 29.37 -25.23
C ILE A 154 -39.28 29.89 -23.95
N ALA A 155 -38.51 30.45 -23.01
CA ALA A 155 -39.03 31.05 -21.79
C ALA A 155 -39.86 32.32 -22.05
N ALA A 156 -39.44 33.18 -22.98
CA ALA A 156 -40.15 34.41 -23.34
C ALA A 156 -41.49 34.12 -24.02
N ILE A 157 -41.54 33.05 -24.83
CA ILE A 157 -42.79 32.57 -25.45
C ILE A 157 -43.73 31.98 -24.42
N LYS A 158 -43.18 31.19 -23.49
CA LYS A 158 -43.96 30.67 -22.38
C LYS A 158 -44.58 31.81 -21.58
N SER A 159 -43.83 32.86 -21.25
CA SER A 159 -44.39 34.02 -20.54
C SER A 159 -45.40 34.80 -21.38
N ALA A 160 -45.16 34.99 -22.69
CA ALA A 160 -46.08 35.68 -23.59
C ALA A 160 -47.41 34.92 -23.77
N LEU A 161 -47.39 33.59 -23.87
CA LEU A 161 -48.60 32.77 -23.90
C LEU A 161 -49.33 32.79 -22.55
N MET A 162 -48.59 32.80 -21.43
CA MET A 162 -49.17 32.93 -20.10
C MET A 162 -49.78 34.33 -19.87
N SER A 163 -49.23 35.40 -20.45
CA SER A 163 -49.84 36.73 -20.38
C SER A 163 -51.08 36.83 -21.27
N VAL A 164 -51.07 36.27 -22.49
CA VAL A 164 -52.27 36.21 -23.36
C VAL A 164 -53.40 35.45 -22.69
N THR A 165 -53.12 34.31 -22.05
CA THR A 165 -54.16 33.56 -21.31
C THR A 165 -54.70 34.33 -20.10
N LYS A 166 -53.87 35.16 -19.45
CA LYS A 166 -54.32 36.04 -18.37
C LYS A 166 -55.19 37.19 -18.88
N LEU A 167 -54.77 37.85 -19.97
CA LEU A 167 -55.50 38.94 -20.62
C LEU A 167 -56.84 38.46 -21.19
N ASN A 168 -56.89 37.26 -21.78
CA ASN A 168 -58.15 36.65 -22.23
C ASN A 168 -59.13 36.43 -21.08
N LYS A 169 -58.66 35.95 -19.92
CA LYS A 169 -59.51 35.81 -18.73
C LYS A 169 -60.02 37.16 -18.21
N GLN A 170 -59.18 38.20 -18.27
CA GLN A 170 -59.60 39.56 -17.92
C GLN A 170 -60.65 40.09 -18.91
N LEU A 171 -60.50 39.81 -20.20
CA LEU A 171 -61.49 40.15 -21.22
C LEU A 171 -62.81 39.41 -20.99
N GLU A 172 -62.79 38.11 -20.68
CA GLU A 172 -63.98 37.33 -20.34
C GLU A 172 -64.74 37.91 -19.14
N ILE A 173 -64.01 38.34 -18.09
CA ILE A 173 -64.61 38.97 -16.90
C ILE A 173 -65.25 40.31 -17.27
N VAL A 174 -64.55 41.18 -17.99
CA VAL A 174 -65.08 42.50 -18.38
C VAL A 174 -66.25 42.37 -19.36
N CYS A 175 -66.23 41.36 -20.25
CA CYS A 175 -67.36 41.06 -21.12
C CYS A 175 -68.59 40.58 -20.33
N ALA A 176 -68.42 39.74 -19.30
CA ALA A 176 -69.51 39.33 -18.43
C ALA A 176 -70.10 40.49 -17.61
N GLU A 177 -69.26 41.44 -17.18
CA GLU A 177 -69.71 42.67 -16.50
C GLU A 177 -70.48 43.62 -17.44
N LEU A 178 -70.20 43.61 -18.75
CA LEU A 178 -70.89 44.40 -19.77
C LEU A 178 -72.28 43.85 -20.15
N GLU A 179 -72.60 42.62 -19.74
CA GLU A 179 -73.93 42.00 -19.93
C GLU A 179 -74.93 42.42 -18.83
N ASP A 180 -74.48 43.15 -17.80
CA ASP A 180 -75.32 43.59 -16.69
C ASP A 180 -76.09 44.88 -17.05
N ILE A 181 -77.40 44.92 -16.76
CA ILE A 181 -78.35 45.91 -17.31
C ILE A 181 -78.28 47.28 -16.59
N ASN A 182 -77.55 47.36 -15.47
CA ASN A 182 -77.54 48.52 -14.56
C ASN A 182 -76.35 49.49 -14.75
N LEU A 183 -75.60 49.43 -15.85
CA LEU A 183 -74.45 50.33 -16.08
C LEU A 183 -74.86 51.70 -16.65
N SER A 184 -74.26 52.76 -16.09
CA SER A 184 -74.31 54.11 -16.67
C SER A 184 -73.58 54.15 -18.01
N GLU A 185 -74.07 54.94 -18.97
CA GLU A 185 -73.47 55.11 -20.31
C GLU A 185 -71.96 55.44 -20.25
N ILE A 186 -71.55 56.25 -19.26
CA ILE A 186 -70.14 56.62 -19.08
C ILE A 186 -69.31 55.40 -18.64
N GLN A 187 -69.82 54.60 -17.71
CA GLN A 187 -69.15 53.38 -17.23
C GLN A 187 -69.11 52.30 -18.32
N TRP A 188 -70.14 52.25 -19.16
CA TRP A 188 -70.19 51.37 -20.31
C TRP A 188 -69.10 51.72 -21.34
N GLN A 189 -68.97 53.00 -21.70
CA GLN A 189 -67.90 53.47 -22.60
C GLN A 189 -66.49 53.22 -22.05
N GLU A 190 -66.27 53.43 -20.74
CA GLU A 190 -65.00 53.13 -20.08
C GLU A 190 -64.65 51.64 -20.14
N LYS A 191 -65.60 50.75 -19.87
CA LYS A 191 -65.40 49.29 -19.92
C LYS A 191 -65.17 48.79 -21.34
N VAL A 192 -65.88 49.35 -22.33
CA VAL A 192 -65.65 49.07 -23.77
C VAL A 192 -64.26 49.54 -24.21
N SER A 193 -63.81 50.70 -23.74
CA SER A 193 -62.46 51.20 -24.01
C SER A 193 -61.38 50.28 -23.41
N ALA A 194 -61.60 49.77 -22.18
CA ALA A 194 -60.71 48.81 -21.53
C ALA A 194 -60.68 47.45 -22.26
N CYS A 195 -61.82 46.94 -22.73
CA CYS A 195 -61.89 45.75 -23.58
C CYS A 195 -61.09 45.92 -24.87
N ASN A 196 -61.19 47.07 -25.53
CA ASN A 196 -60.44 47.34 -26.76
C ASN A 196 -58.94 47.44 -26.51
N ALA A 197 -58.52 48.02 -25.37
CA ALA A 197 -57.11 48.06 -24.96
C ALA A 197 -56.55 46.64 -24.71
N VAL A 198 -57.27 45.81 -23.93
CA VAL A 198 -56.88 44.42 -23.67
C VAL A 198 -56.83 43.60 -24.96
N LYS A 199 -57.81 43.77 -25.85
CA LYS A 199 -57.84 43.14 -27.17
C LYS A 199 -56.65 43.56 -28.04
N HIS A 200 -56.26 44.84 -28.00
CA HIS A 200 -55.09 45.34 -28.72
C HIS A 200 -53.79 44.71 -28.19
N GLU A 201 -53.62 44.64 -26.87
CA GLU A 201 -52.46 43.99 -26.24
C GLU A 201 -52.36 42.50 -26.60
N ILE A 202 -53.48 41.78 -26.59
CA ILE A 202 -53.53 40.37 -27.04
C ILE A 202 -53.14 40.24 -28.50
N CYS A 203 -53.66 41.11 -29.37
CA CYS A 203 -53.34 41.10 -30.80
C CYS A 203 -51.86 41.38 -31.07
N GLU A 204 -51.26 42.34 -30.36
CA GLU A 204 -49.82 42.63 -30.48
C GLU A 204 -48.96 41.46 -30.04
N ILE A 205 -49.26 40.82 -28.91
CA ILE A 205 -48.52 39.64 -28.46
C ILE A 205 -48.72 38.48 -29.45
N LEU A 206 -49.94 38.27 -29.96
CA LEU A 206 -50.21 37.21 -30.93
C LEU A 206 -49.55 37.44 -32.29
N LYS A 207 -49.36 38.68 -32.74
CA LYS A 207 -48.59 38.97 -33.97
C LYS A 207 -47.16 38.46 -33.85
N THR A 208 -46.52 38.63 -32.70
CA THR A 208 -45.16 38.11 -32.45
C THR A 208 -45.11 36.58 -32.38
N VAL A 209 -46.19 35.93 -31.93
CA VAL A 209 -46.26 34.47 -31.77
C VAL A 209 -46.73 33.77 -33.05
N LYS A 210 -47.49 34.44 -33.93
CA LYS A 210 -48.02 33.89 -35.18
C LYS A 210 -47.04 33.94 -36.35
N ASP A 211 -45.91 34.61 -36.20
CA ASP A 211 -44.82 34.57 -37.18
C ASP A 211 -44.39 33.10 -37.44
N THR A 212 -44.48 32.68 -38.70
CA THR A 212 -44.26 31.29 -39.12
C THR A 212 -42.81 30.86 -38.94
N ASP A 213 -41.87 31.77 -39.14
CA ASP A 213 -40.44 31.50 -39.00
C ASP A 213 -40.05 31.39 -37.53
N PHE A 214 -40.66 32.23 -36.70
CA PHE A 214 -40.58 32.18 -35.25
C PHE A 214 -41.04 30.83 -34.68
N LEU A 215 -42.25 30.39 -35.03
CA LEU A 215 -42.81 29.12 -34.52
C LEU A 215 -41.98 27.91 -34.94
N ASN A 216 -41.46 27.91 -36.16
CA ASN A 216 -40.59 26.85 -36.66
C ASN A 216 -39.26 26.78 -35.89
N LYS A 217 -38.62 27.92 -35.61
CA LYS A 217 -37.40 27.99 -34.78
C LYS A 217 -37.65 27.44 -33.38
N VAL A 218 -38.76 27.81 -32.76
CA VAL A 218 -39.12 27.40 -31.40
C VAL A 218 -39.46 25.92 -31.30
N LYS A 219 -40.19 25.39 -32.29
CA LYS A 219 -40.50 23.96 -32.40
C LYS A 219 -39.22 23.14 -32.53
N ASN A 220 -38.25 23.65 -33.29
CA ASN A 220 -36.94 23.01 -33.44
C ASN A 220 -36.12 23.04 -32.13
N ASP A 221 -36.13 24.16 -31.41
CA ASP A 221 -35.44 24.25 -30.11
C ASP A 221 -36.08 23.38 -29.03
N LEU A 222 -37.42 23.24 -29.04
CA LEU A 222 -38.12 22.27 -28.19
C LEU A 222 -37.74 20.82 -28.54
N LYS A 223 -37.64 20.47 -29.82
CA LYS A 223 -37.16 19.15 -30.26
C LYS A 223 -35.72 18.92 -29.78
N LYS A 224 -34.82 19.90 -29.93
CA LYS A 224 -33.43 19.84 -29.44
C LYS A 224 -33.39 19.65 -27.92
N ARG A 225 -34.19 20.40 -27.15
CA ARG A 225 -34.26 20.30 -25.68
C ARG A 225 -34.81 18.96 -25.21
N LYS A 226 -35.84 18.42 -25.87
CA LYS A 226 -36.36 17.06 -25.60
C LYS A 226 -35.29 15.99 -25.87
N LYS A 227 -34.59 16.07 -27.01
CA LYS A 227 -33.47 15.16 -27.33
C LYS A 227 -32.34 15.26 -26.30
N LYS A 228 -31.96 16.46 -25.88
CA LYS A 228 -30.94 16.69 -24.84
C LYS A 228 -31.35 16.03 -23.51
N ARG A 229 -32.56 16.30 -23.01
CA ARG A 229 -33.06 15.70 -21.77
C ARG A 229 -33.09 14.16 -21.82
N LYS A 230 -33.52 13.58 -22.95
CA LYS A 230 -33.52 12.11 -23.12
C LYS A 230 -32.10 11.52 -23.11
N ARG A 231 -31.11 12.22 -23.70
CA ARG A 231 -29.70 11.81 -23.64
C ARG A 231 -29.11 11.94 -22.24
N GLU A 232 -29.38 13.03 -21.53
CA GLU A 232 -28.91 13.23 -20.16
C GLU A 232 -29.51 12.20 -19.20
N ARG A 233 -30.80 11.88 -19.36
CA ARG A 233 -31.45 10.83 -18.56
C ARG A 233 -30.78 9.47 -18.77
N ARG A 234 -30.56 9.06 -20.04
CA ARG A 234 -29.83 7.81 -20.35
C ARG A 234 -28.43 7.78 -19.75
N ARG A 235 -27.65 8.85 -19.93
CA ARG A 235 -26.31 8.95 -19.33
C ARG A 235 -26.32 8.84 -17.81
N ARG A 236 -27.31 9.44 -17.13
CA ARG A 236 -27.44 9.32 -15.67
C ARG A 236 -27.81 7.91 -15.24
N GLU A 237 -28.69 7.24 -15.99
CA GLU A 237 -29.07 5.84 -15.74
C GLU A 237 -27.87 4.90 -15.96
N GLU A 238 -27.13 5.07 -17.06
CA GLU A 238 -25.89 4.34 -17.36
C GLU A 238 -24.82 4.57 -16.28
N TRP A 239 -24.57 5.83 -15.92
CA TRP A 239 -23.63 6.19 -14.85
C TRP A 239 -24.03 5.58 -13.49
N LYS A 240 -25.33 5.58 -13.16
CA LYS A 240 -25.82 4.96 -11.92
C LYS A 240 -25.59 3.45 -11.93
N LYS A 241 -25.83 2.77 -13.06
CA LYS A 241 -25.53 1.34 -13.22
C LYS A 241 -24.03 1.07 -13.10
N GLU A 242 -23.20 1.84 -13.79
CA GLU A 242 -21.74 1.71 -13.73
C GLU A 242 -21.22 1.92 -12.31
N LYS A 243 -21.76 2.91 -11.59
CA LYS A 243 -21.42 3.15 -10.18
C LYS A 243 -21.79 1.96 -9.30
N SER A 244 -23.00 1.41 -9.45
CA SER A 244 -23.43 0.20 -8.73
C SER A 244 -22.51 -0.99 -9.00
N MET A 245 -22.16 -1.23 -10.26
CA MET A 245 -21.25 -2.32 -10.65
C MET A 245 -19.85 -2.14 -10.04
N LYS A 246 -19.34 -0.90 -9.97
CA LYS A 246 -18.06 -0.59 -9.32
C LYS A 246 -18.12 -0.83 -7.81
N GLU A 247 -19.21 -0.43 -7.16
CA GLU A 247 -19.44 -0.67 -5.72
C GLU A 247 -19.54 -2.17 -5.42
N GLU A 248 -20.29 -2.93 -6.22
CA GLU A 248 -20.36 -4.39 -6.11
C GLU A 248 -19.00 -5.06 -6.33
N ARG A 249 -18.24 -4.62 -7.34
CA ARG A 249 -16.88 -5.15 -7.57
C ARG A 249 -15.97 -4.89 -6.38
N ARG A 250 -16.01 -3.68 -5.79
CA ARG A 250 -15.25 -3.36 -4.59
C ARG A 250 -15.69 -4.23 -3.42
N ALA A 251 -16.99 -4.39 -3.20
CA ALA A 251 -17.53 -5.23 -2.15
C ALA A 251 -17.09 -6.70 -2.29
N ARG A 252 -17.06 -7.24 -3.51
CA ARG A 252 -16.55 -8.59 -3.78
C ARG A 252 -15.06 -8.72 -3.44
N LEU A 253 -14.23 -7.78 -3.91
CA LEU A 253 -12.80 -7.78 -3.60
C LEU A 253 -12.52 -7.65 -2.10
N HIS A 254 -13.27 -6.81 -1.39
CA HIS A 254 -13.17 -6.71 0.07
C HIS A 254 -13.61 -8.01 0.76
N ALA A 255 -14.69 -8.65 0.30
CA ALA A 255 -15.11 -9.94 0.86
C ALA A 255 -14.08 -11.06 0.62
N GLU A 256 -13.44 -11.10 -0.55
CA GLU A 256 -12.34 -12.02 -0.85
C GLU A 256 -11.13 -11.76 0.05
N ALA A 257 -10.74 -10.50 0.23
CA ALA A 257 -9.67 -10.12 1.14
C ALA A 257 -9.99 -10.52 2.60
N ASP A 258 -11.20 -10.26 3.08
CA ASP A 258 -11.62 -10.66 4.42
C ASP A 258 -11.62 -12.19 4.60
N LEU A 259 -12.03 -12.94 3.57
CA LEU A 259 -11.97 -14.40 3.59
C LEU A 259 -10.53 -14.89 3.68
N TRP A 260 -9.60 -14.28 2.94
CA TRP A 260 -8.18 -14.60 3.02
C TRP A 260 -7.62 -14.29 4.41
N ILE A 261 -7.90 -13.10 4.96
CA ILE A 261 -7.48 -12.71 6.31
C ILE A 261 -7.98 -13.71 7.35
N ARG A 262 -9.25 -14.13 7.30
CA ARG A 262 -9.79 -15.13 8.24
C ARG A 262 -9.10 -16.49 8.11
N LYS A 263 -8.80 -16.93 6.88
CA LYS A 263 -8.06 -18.18 6.64
C LYS A 263 -6.66 -18.11 7.26
N GLU A 264 -5.97 -17.00 7.03
CA GLU A 264 -4.62 -16.79 7.55
C GLU A 264 -4.62 -16.70 9.08
N GLN A 265 -5.54 -15.94 9.67
CA GLN A 265 -5.72 -15.88 11.12
C GLN A 265 -6.00 -17.27 11.73
N ALA A 266 -6.78 -18.11 11.04
CA ALA A 266 -7.03 -19.48 11.48
C ALA A 266 -5.81 -20.40 11.34
N VAL A 267 -4.85 -20.10 10.45
CA VAL A 267 -3.54 -20.78 10.41
C VAL A 267 -2.73 -20.37 11.64
N ILE A 268 -2.58 -19.06 11.86
CA ILE A 268 -1.81 -18.50 12.99
C ILE A 268 -2.34 -19.01 14.33
N GLU A 269 -3.65 -19.01 14.54
CA GLU A 269 -4.25 -19.49 15.80
C GLU A 269 -4.02 -20.99 16.01
N ARG A 270 -4.06 -21.80 14.94
CA ARG A 270 -3.73 -23.24 15.02
C ARG A 270 -2.27 -23.46 15.38
N GLU A 271 -1.35 -22.71 14.77
CA GLU A 271 0.08 -22.81 15.08
C GLU A 271 0.36 -22.40 16.54
N LYS A 272 -0.31 -21.35 17.02
CA LYS A 272 -0.23 -20.93 18.42
C LYS A 272 -0.76 -21.99 19.39
N GLN A 273 -1.88 -22.63 19.05
CA GLN A 273 -2.42 -23.75 19.84
C GLN A 273 -1.45 -24.93 19.89
N GLU A 274 -0.85 -25.30 18.75
CA GLU A 274 0.15 -26.36 18.67
C GLU A 274 1.42 -26.04 19.48
N GLU A 275 1.89 -24.78 19.44
CA GLU A 275 3.01 -24.33 20.25
C GLU A 275 2.70 -24.39 21.75
N ASN A 276 1.49 -24.02 22.17
CA ASN A 276 1.07 -24.13 23.56
C ASN A 276 1.03 -25.59 24.02
N LEU A 277 0.43 -26.49 23.23
CA LEU A 277 0.42 -27.93 23.53
C LEU A 277 1.85 -28.48 23.66
N ARG A 278 2.79 -28.00 22.86
CA ARG A 278 4.20 -28.36 22.96
C ARG A 278 4.82 -27.87 24.27
N LYS A 279 4.57 -26.62 24.67
CA LYS A 279 5.07 -26.08 25.95
C LYS A 279 4.53 -26.88 27.12
N ASP A 280 3.26 -27.27 27.07
CA ASP A 280 2.64 -28.11 28.08
C ASP A 280 3.29 -29.50 28.12
N ALA A 281 3.57 -30.11 26.96
CA ALA A 281 4.29 -31.39 26.87
C ALA A 281 5.73 -31.30 27.41
N ASP A 282 6.46 -30.22 27.09
CA ASP A 282 7.81 -29.97 27.61
C ASP A 282 7.79 -29.73 29.14
N MET A 283 6.75 -29.06 29.66
CA MET A 283 6.53 -28.88 31.09
C MET A 283 6.34 -30.25 31.78
N ILE A 284 5.43 -31.08 31.27
CA ILE A 284 5.17 -32.43 31.79
C ILE A 284 6.45 -33.28 31.76
N LEU A 285 7.21 -33.22 30.65
CA LEU A 285 8.50 -33.90 30.56
C LEU A 285 9.51 -33.44 31.61
N SER A 286 9.55 -32.14 31.90
CA SER A 286 10.43 -31.60 32.93
C SER A 286 10.04 -32.10 34.32
N ASP A 287 8.74 -32.21 34.60
CA ASP A 287 8.22 -32.74 35.86
C ASP A 287 8.53 -34.23 36.02
N VAL A 288 8.32 -35.04 34.97
CA VAL A 288 8.68 -36.47 34.97
C VAL A 288 10.19 -36.64 35.20
N ARG A 289 11.04 -35.83 34.57
CA ARG A 289 12.50 -35.84 34.80
C ARG A 289 12.87 -35.48 36.23
N ASN A 290 12.20 -34.48 36.81
CA ASN A 290 12.44 -34.07 38.19
C ASN A 290 12.06 -35.19 39.17
N LYS A 291 10.86 -35.77 39.01
CA LYS A 291 10.40 -36.93 39.80
C LYS A 291 11.37 -38.09 39.69
N ARG A 292 11.82 -38.43 38.49
CA ARG A 292 12.80 -39.49 38.25
C ARG A 292 14.15 -39.20 38.92
N ASN A 293 14.61 -37.96 38.85
CA ASN A 293 15.84 -37.54 39.53
C ASN A 293 15.70 -37.64 41.06
N ASP A 294 14.55 -37.30 41.62
CA ASP A 294 14.29 -37.44 43.06
C ASP A 294 14.27 -38.90 43.50
N VAL A 295 13.64 -39.79 42.73
CA VAL A 295 13.70 -41.25 42.97
C VAL A 295 15.16 -41.73 42.97
N ARG A 296 15.98 -41.29 42.00
CA ARG A 296 17.42 -41.63 41.95
C ARG A 296 18.20 -41.07 43.14
N LYS A 297 17.87 -39.87 43.64
CA LYS A 297 18.47 -39.34 44.89
C LYS A 297 18.11 -40.22 46.08
N TYR A 298 16.84 -40.62 46.23
CA TYR A 298 16.43 -41.51 47.31
C TYR A 298 17.09 -42.89 47.22
N LEU A 299 17.24 -43.45 46.02
CA LEU A 299 18.03 -44.67 45.80
C LEU A 299 19.48 -44.49 46.27
N GLY A 300 20.14 -43.39 45.90
CA GLY A 300 21.49 -43.07 46.38
C GLY A 300 21.57 -43.02 47.91
N ILE A 301 20.62 -42.34 48.56
CA ILE A 301 20.55 -42.27 50.03
C ILE A 301 20.36 -43.67 50.63
N THR A 302 19.49 -44.52 50.08
CA THR A 302 19.30 -45.89 50.60
C THR A 302 20.57 -46.74 50.48
N GLN A 303 21.34 -46.59 49.39
CA GLN A 303 22.62 -47.25 49.20
C GLN A 303 23.67 -46.74 50.20
N GLU A 304 23.74 -45.42 50.42
CA GLU A 304 24.62 -44.82 51.42
C GLU A 304 24.29 -45.29 52.85
N LEU A 305 23.01 -45.38 53.21
CA LEU A 305 22.56 -45.93 54.50
C LEU A 305 22.96 -47.40 54.65
N GLN A 306 22.84 -48.20 53.59
CA GLN A 306 23.28 -49.58 53.57
C GLN A 306 24.80 -49.68 53.77
N ASN A 307 25.57 -48.85 53.08
CA ASN A 307 27.03 -48.78 53.22
C ASN A 307 27.46 -48.36 54.63
N LEU A 308 26.80 -47.34 55.19
CA LEU A 308 27.07 -46.85 56.54
C LEU A 308 26.73 -47.92 57.59
N ARG A 309 25.63 -48.66 57.43
CA ARG A 309 25.30 -49.79 58.30
C ARG A 309 26.33 -50.91 58.18
N ASN A 310 26.80 -51.23 56.97
CA ASN A 310 27.84 -52.23 56.74
C ASN A 310 29.17 -51.84 57.40
N VAL A 311 29.60 -50.57 57.27
CA VAL A 311 30.80 -50.05 57.94
C VAL A 311 30.66 -50.07 59.47
N LYS A 312 29.50 -49.69 60.00
CA LYS A 312 29.24 -49.79 61.45
C LYS A 312 29.30 -51.25 61.93
N MET A 313 28.76 -52.19 61.16
CA MET A 313 28.85 -53.61 61.46
C MET A 313 30.29 -54.15 61.42
N THR A 314 31.11 -53.76 60.44
CA THR A 314 32.51 -54.21 60.38
C THR A 314 33.33 -53.65 61.55
N ILE A 315 33.11 -52.39 61.93
CA ILE A 315 33.76 -51.77 63.10
C ILE A 315 33.34 -52.47 64.40
N ALA A 316 32.04 -52.74 64.59
CA ALA A 316 31.56 -53.42 65.79
C ALA A 316 32.10 -54.86 65.90
N ARG A 317 32.18 -55.59 64.77
CA ARG A 317 32.81 -56.92 64.71
C ARG A 317 34.30 -56.86 65.03
N ALA A 318 35.02 -55.85 64.54
CA ALA A 318 36.43 -55.64 64.87
C ALA A 318 36.66 -55.32 66.35
N ARG A 319 35.67 -54.75 67.05
CA ARG A 319 35.67 -54.48 68.49
C ARG A 319 35.18 -55.65 69.35
N GLY A 320 34.72 -56.75 68.74
CA GLY A 320 34.21 -57.93 69.46
C GLY A 320 32.77 -57.81 70.00
N GLU A 321 32.04 -56.76 69.63
CA GLU A 321 30.64 -56.55 70.02
C GLU A 321 29.71 -57.38 69.12
N LYS A 322 28.84 -58.22 69.69
CA LYS A 322 27.82 -58.99 68.95
C LYS A 322 26.54 -58.17 68.84
N LEU A 323 26.26 -57.61 67.65
CA LEU A 323 24.95 -57.04 67.35
C LEU A 323 23.89 -58.15 67.16
N SER A 324 22.63 -57.84 67.51
CA SER A 324 21.49 -58.76 67.35
C SER A 324 21.17 -59.01 65.88
N SER A 325 21.29 -60.27 65.42
CA SER A 325 21.07 -60.68 64.03
C SER A 325 19.66 -60.36 63.52
N ALA A 326 18.64 -60.48 64.38
CA ALA A 326 17.27 -60.16 64.05
C ALA A 326 17.07 -58.68 63.65
N THR A 327 17.78 -57.76 64.31
CA THR A 327 17.70 -56.32 63.97
C THR A 327 18.39 -55.99 62.65
N ASP A 328 19.43 -56.74 62.28
CA ASP A 328 20.13 -56.56 61.02
C ASP A 328 19.34 -57.15 59.85
N GLU A 329 18.69 -58.29 60.05
CA GLU A 329 17.77 -58.88 59.08
C GLU A 329 16.56 -57.99 58.84
N ALA A 330 15.96 -57.42 59.90
CA ALA A 330 14.85 -56.48 59.78
C ALA A 330 15.25 -55.20 59.01
N PHE A 331 16.44 -54.64 59.28
CA PHE A 331 16.96 -53.49 58.53
C PHE A 331 17.24 -53.83 57.07
N LYS A 332 17.89 -54.97 56.80
CA LYS A 332 18.15 -55.43 55.43
C LYS A 332 16.87 -55.63 54.64
N HIS A 333 15.85 -56.24 55.26
CA HIS A 333 14.55 -56.42 54.63
C HIS A 333 13.85 -55.08 54.35
N ALA A 334 13.89 -54.13 55.30
CA ALA A 334 13.31 -52.80 55.11
C ALA A 334 14.00 -52.01 54.00
N ILE A 335 15.34 -52.03 53.95
CA ILE A 335 16.11 -51.40 52.87
C ILE A 335 15.83 -52.09 51.53
N ALA A 336 15.84 -53.43 51.47
CA ALA A 336 15.56 -54.17 50.25
C ALA A 336 14.17 -53.82 49.69
N LYS A 337 13.14 -53.75 50.54
CA LYS A 337 11.79 -53.35 50.14
C LYS A 337 11.74 -51.90 49.65
N LEU A 338 12.41 -50.96 50.32
CA LEU A 338 12.48 -49.56 49.87
C LEU A 338 13.22 -49.43 48.55
N THR A 339 14.35 -50.13 48.39
CA THR A 339 15.10 -50.17 47.13
C THR A 339 14.24 -50.72 46.00
N GLU A 340 13.52 -51.82 46.22
CA GLU A 340 12.59 -52.42 45.25
C GLU A 340 11.49 -51.44 44.80
N GLN A 341 10.86 -50.74 45.76
CA GLN A 341 9.83 -49.73 45.49
C GLN A 341 10.39 -48.56 44.67
N TRP A 342 11.54 -48.02 45.06
CA TRP A 342 12.16 -46.92 44.34
C TRP A 342 12.68 -47.34 42.96
N THR A 343 13.19 -48.57 42.80
CA THR A 343 13.58 -49.08 41.48
C THR A 343 12.38 -49.27 40.56
N THR A 344 11.24 -49.72 41.10
CA THR A 344 10.01 -49.87 40.32
C THR A 344 9.51 -48.51 39.83
N LEU A 345 9.50 -47.50 40.70
CA LEU A 345 9.12 -46.13 40.34
C LEU A 345 10.10 -45.48 39.33
N ASP A 346 11.42 -45.72 39.43
CA ASP A 346 12.38 -45.23 38.41
C ASP A 346 12.13 -45.88 37.05
N CYS A 347 11.78 -47.17 37.02
CA CYS A 347 11.41 -47.86 35.79
C CYS A 347 10.13 -47.28 35.17
N GLU A 348 9.08 -47.05 35.97
CA GLU A 348 7.82 -46.45 35.51
C GLU A 348 8.04 -45.04 34.92
N TYR A 349 8.74 -44.16 35.64
CA TYR A 349 9.05 -42.82 35.14
C TYR A 349 10.01 -42.83 33.94
N ALA A 350 10.88 -43.84 33.83
CA ALA A 350 11.76 -43.99 32.67
C ALA A 350 10.98 -44.37 31.40
N VAL A 351 9.99 -45.26 31.53
CA VAL A 351 9.08 -45.62 30.44
C VAL A 351 8.25 -44.41 30.01
N GLU A 352 7.62 -43.71 30.96
CA GLU A 352 6.84 -42.49 30.70
C GLU A 352 7.68 -41.40 30.01
N GLU A 353 8.90 -41.15 30.49
CA GLU A 353 9.83 -40.19 29.87
C GLU A 353 10.18 -40.60 28.43
N GLN A 354 10.38 -41.90 28.17
CA GLN A 354 10.71 -42.42 26.84
C GLN A 354 9.53 -42.32 25.88
N GLU A 355 8.32 -42.63 26.34
CA GLU A 355 7.07 -42.50 25.56
C GLU A 355 6.82 -41.05 25.15
N LEU A 356 6.90 -40.11 26.09
CA LEU A 356 6.73 -38.68 25.83
C LEU A 356 7.81 -38.14 24.88
N LYS A 357 9.08 -38.59 25.02
CA LYS A 357 10.15 -38.25 24.08
C LYS A 357 9.88 -38.79 22.67
N LEU A 358 9.36 -40.01 22.54
CA LEU A 358 9.02 -40.59 21.24
C LEU A 358 7.86 -39.84 20.59
N MET A 359 6.81 -39.52 21.35
CA MET A 359 5.69 -38.70 20.88
C MET A 359 6.19 -37.37 20.30
N LEU A 360 6.99 -36.60 21.05
CA LEU A 360 7.54 -35.33 20.57
C LEU A 360 8.45 -35.48 19.35
N LYS A 361 9.23 -36.56 19.26
CA LYS A 361 10.06 -36.83 18.07
C LYS A 361 9.18 -37.08 16.84
N THR A 362 8.18 -37.95 16.97
CA THR A 362 7.29 -38.28 15.85
C THR A 362 6.50 -37.06 15.35
N ASP A 363 6.07 -36.17 16.24
CA ASP A 363 5.36 -34.95 15.84
C ASP A 363 6.29 -33.92 15.19
N ASN A 364 7.55 -33.79 15.66
CA ASN A 364 8.54 -32.97 14.96
C ASN A 364 8.87 -33.54 13.57
N GLU A 365 9.00 -34.85 13.42
CA GLU A 365 9.24 -35.50 12.12
C GLU A 365 8.08 -35.27 11.15
N LYS A 366 6.83 -35.46 11.57
CA LYS A 366 5.64 -35.15 10.76
C LYS A 366 5.59 -33.67 10.35
N ARG A 367 6.00 -32.76 11.24
CA ARG A 367 6.07 -31.33 10.94
C ARG A 367 7.13 -31.04 9.88
N ILE A 368 8.33 -31.59 10.04
CA ILE A 368 9.42 -31.47 9.06
C ILE A 368 8.94 -32.02 7.71
N GLU A 369 8.30 -33.18 7.69
CA GLU A 369 7.76 -33.78 6.46
C GLU A 369 6.67 -32.91 5.81
N LYS A 370 5.80 -32.29 6.60
CA LYS A 370 4.79 -31.36 6.08
C LYS A 370 5.42 -30.08 5.53
N GLN A 371 6.43 -29.54 6.22
CA GLN A 371 7.17 -28.36 5.77
C GLN A 371 7.95 -28.66 4.49
N THR A 372 8.63 -29.80 4.39
CA THR A 372 9.36 -30.19 3.18
C THR A 372 8.44 -30.46 2.01
N LYS A 373 7.27 -31.09 2.23
CA LYS A 373 6.25 -31.27 1.17
C LYS A 373 5.70 -29.94 0.66
N ASN A 374 5.39 -29.00 1.56
CA ASN A 374 4.92 -27.68 1.16
C ASN A 374 6.01 -26.92 0.39
N LEU A 375 7.24 -26.91 0.91
CA LEU A 375 8.38 -26.29 0.25
C LEU A 375 8.61 -26.90 -1.14
N PHE A 376 8.59 -28.23 -1.25
CA PHE A 376 8.76 -28.91 -2.52
C PHE A 376 7.64 -28.56 -3.51
N ALA A 377 6.38 -28.51 -3.07
CA ALA A 377 5.27 -28.09 -3.91
C ALA A 377 5.41 -26.62 -4.36
N ASP A 378 5.90 -25.74 -3.49
CA ASP A 378 6.19 -24.34 -3.84
C ASP A 378 7.33 -24.25 -4.87
N TRP A 379 8.42 -25.00 -4.68
CA TRP A 379 9.51 -25.09 -5.64
C TRP A 379 9.08 -25.72 -6.97
N GLU A 380 8.22 -26.74 -6.94
CA GLU A 380 7.66 -27.37 -8.14
C GLU A 380 6.82 -26.36 -8.92
N ASN A 381 5.98 -25.57 -8.23
CA ASN A 381 5.21 -24.49 -8.83
C ASN A 381 6.10 -23.35 -9.37
N VAL A 382 7.20 -23.00 -8.69
CA VAL A 382 8.12 -21.94 -9.12
C VAL A 382 8.98 -22.39 -10.31
N LEU A 383 9.51 -23.60 -10.27
CA LEU A 383 10.39 -24.14 -11.30
C LEU A 383 9.63 -24.55 -12.56
N PHE A 384 8.42 -25.07 -12.41
CA PHE A 384 7.69 -25.67 -13.52
C PHE A 384 6.32 -25.01 -13.81
N GLY A 385 5.88 -24.06 -12.99
CA GLY A 385 4.57 -23.43 -13.14
C GLY A 385 3.41 -24.37 -12.79
N ILE A 386 2.18 -23.84 -12.84
CA ILE A 386 0.97 -24.64 -12.73
C ILE A 386 0.93 -25.59 -13.94
N ASN A 387 1.22 -26.87 -13.70
CA ASN A 387 1.11 -28.05 -14.57
C ASN A 387 2.33 -28.44 -15.44
N ILE A 388 3.20 -29.29 -14.88
CA ILE A 388 3.93 -30.30 -15.69
C ILE A 388 2.95 -31.34 -16.27
N LEU A 389 1.77 -31.52 -15.66
CA LEU A 389 0.70 -32.38 -16.19
C LEU A 389 0.22 -31.99 -17.60
N THR A 390 0.43 -30.73 -18.03
CA THR A 390 0.14 -30.33 -19.42
C THR A 390 1.16 -30.88 -20.42
N ALA A 391 2.39 -31.19 -20.00
CA ALA A 391 3.37 -31.83 -20.86
C ALA A 391 2.97 -33.29 -21.18
N GLU A 392 2.40 -34.01 -20.22
CA GLU A 392 1.88 -35.37 -20.44
C GLU A 392 0.58 -35.38 -21.27
N GLN A 393 -0.24 -34.32 -21.17
CA GLN A 393 -1.44 -34.16 -22.01
C GLN A 393 -1.13 -33.77 -23.46
N SER A 394 0.07 -33.24 -23.74
CA SER A 394 0.49 -32.84 -25.09
C SER A 394 0.60 -34.01 -26.08
N HIS A 395 0.67 -35.25 -25.60
CA HIS A 395 0.68 -36.43 -26.47
C HIS A 395 -0.70 -36.81 -27.03
N LYS A 396 -1.79 -36.19 -26.56
CA LYS A 396 -3.15 -36.52 -27.01
C LYS A 396 -3.70 -35.60 -28.10
N ASP A 397 -3.13 -34.41 -28.27
CA ASP A 397 -3.65 -33.40 -29.18
C ASP A 397 -2.51 -32.73 -29.95
N LEU A 398 -2.46 -32.98 -31.26
CA LEU A 398 -1.36 -32.55 -32.14
C LEU A 398 -1.25 -31.02 -32.19
N ASP A 399 -2.38 -30.33 -32.16
CA ASP A 399 -2.44 -28.87 -32.18
C ASP A 399 -1.85 -28.28 -30.91
N SER A 400 -2.13 -28.90 -29.75
CA SER A 400 -1.55 -28.53 -28.46
C SER A 400 -0.02 -28.71 -28.44
N PHE A 401 0.49 -29.79 -29.04
CA PHE A 401 1.93 -30.04 -29.17
C PHE A 401 2.61 -28.99 -30.06
N ILE A 402 2.01 -28.65 -31.21
CA ILE A 402 2.52 -27.61 -32.12
C ILE A 402 2.53 -26.25 -31.42
N LEU A 403 1.50 -25.94 -30.63
CA LEU A 403 1.38 -24.66 -29.92
C LEU A 403 2.44 -24.50 -28.81
N ILE A 404 2.72 -25.58 -28.07
CA ILE A 404 3.82 -25.62 -27.10
C ILE A 404 5.16 -25.47 -27.82
N ARG A 405 5.39 -26.21 -28.91
CA ARG A 405 6.64 -26.17 -29.69
C ARG A 405 6.92 -24.78 -30.26
N THR A 406 5.94 -24.16 -30.89
CA THR A 406 6.05 -22.79 -31.43
C THR A 406 6.30 -21.74 -30.33
N ALA A 407 5.76 -21.94 -29.13
CA ALA A 407 6.06 -21.09 -27.98
C ALA A 407 7.53 -21.22 -27.53
N TRP A 408 8.08 -22.43 -27.53
CA TRP A 408 9.51 -22.69 -27.25
C TRP A 408 10.42 -22.16 -28.36
N ASP A 409 10.06 -22.36 -29.62
CA ASP A 409 10.83 -21.88 -30.78
C ASP A 409 10.97 -20.34 -30.77
N ARG A 410 9.99 -19.63 -30.18
CA ARG A 410 10.04 -18.18 -29.97
C ARG A 410 11.17 -17.73 -29.03
N PHE A 411 11.63 -18.60 -28.14
CA PHE A 411 12.75 -18.34 -27.24
C PHE A 411 14.09 -18.85 -27.78
N ILE A 412 14.10 -19.54 -28.94
CA ILE A 412 15.28 -20.22 -29.47
C ILE A 412 16.05 -19.41 -30.54
N ASN A 413 15.52 -18.34 -31.18
CA ASN A 413 16.38 -17.29 -31.79
C ASN A 413 15.67 -16.07 -32.40
N SER A 414 16.43 -14.96 -32.49
CA SER A 414 16.07 -13.66 -33.05
C SER A 414 16.51 -13.40 -34.51
N GLU A 415 17.07 -14.38 -35.22
CA GLU A 415 17.50 -14.21 -36.62
C GLU A 415 17.12 -15.42 -37.50
N ASN A 416 16.86 -15.11 -38.77
CA ASN A 416 16.02 -15.79 -39.77
C ASN A 416 16.42 -17.22 -40.25
N ASP A 417 17.12 -18.04 -39.47
CA ASP A 417 17.50 -19.40 -39.89
C ASP A 417 16.68 -20.47 -39.16
N ALA A 418 15.43 -20.67 -39.58
CA ALA A 418 14.67 -21.85 -39.19
C ALA A 418 15.20 -23.08 -39.95
N THR A 419 15.96 -23.95 -39.29
CA THR A 419 16.33 -25.24 -39.88
C THR A 419 15.09 -26.14 -39.91
N THR A 420 14.78 -26.68 -41.10
CA THR A 420 13.70 -27.65 -41.30
C THR A 420 13.95 -28.88 -40.43
N ILE A 421 12.87 -29.53 -39.95
CA ILE A 421 12.91 -30.77 -39.17
C ILE A 421 13.95 -31.72 -39.80
N PRO A 422 14.98 -32.14 -39.06
CA PRO A 422 16.00 -33.03 -39.60
C PRO A 422 15.32 -34.32 -40.06
N ILE A 423 15.43 -34.62 -41.36
CA ILE A 423 14.95 -35.87 -41.92
C ILE A 423 16.00 -36.93 -41.58
N GLY A 424 15.91 -37.49 -40.37
CA GLY A 424 16.81 -38.53 -39.87
C GLY A 424 17.08 -38.44 -38.36
N TRP A 425 17.75 -39.46 -37.83
CA TRP A 425 18.22 -39.46 -36.44
C TRP A 425 19.33 -38.42 -36.25
N ILE A 426 19.12 -37.50 -35.31
CA ILE A 426 20.14 -36.52 -34.91
C ILE A 426 21.10 -37.25 -33.96
N VAL A 427 22.34 -37.42 -34.38
CA VAL A 427 23.39 -37.96 -33.51
C VAL A 427 23.84 -36.84 -32.58
N PRO A 428 23.72 -36.99 -31.24
CA PRO A 428 24.12 -35.94 -30.31
C PRO A 428 25.63 -35.66 -30.41
N GLU A 429 26.00 -34.39 -30.27
CA GLU A 429 27.40 -33.99 -30.25
C GLU A 429 28.15 -34.63 -29.06
N LYS A 430 29.46 -34.79 -29.23
CA LYS A 430 30.31 -35.32 -28.15
C LYS A 430 30.21 -34.39 -26.92
N PRO A 431 30.11 -34.93 -25.70
CA PRO A 431 29.88 -34.13 -24.50
C PRO A 431 30.96 -33.06 -24.34
N SER A 432 30.53 -31.81 -24.15
CA SER A 432 31.40 -30.63 -24.05
C SER A 432 32.26 -30.63 -22.78
N SER A 433 31.96 -31.47 -21.79
CA SER A 433 32.77 -31.62 -20.57
C SER A 433 32.77 -33.05 -20.02
N ALA A 434 33.83 -33.39 -19.29
CA ALA A 434 33.99 -34.68 -18.61
C ALA A 434 32.89 -34.94 -17.55
N ALA A 435 32.28 -33.88 -17.01
CA ALA A 435 31.16 -34.01 -16.08
C ALA A 435 29.89 -34.51 -16.78
N TRP A 436 29.60 -33.99 -17.98
CA TRP A 436 28.45 -34.42 -18.79
C TRP A 436 28.61 -35.85 -19.31
N GLN A 437 29.84 -36.26 -19.63
CA GLN A 437 30.14 -37.62 -20.07
C GLN A 437 29.82 -38.69 -19.00
N LYS A 438 29.91 -38.36 -17.71
CA LYS A 438 29.54 -39.28 -16.62
C LYS A 438 28.03 -39.55 -16.54
N CYS A 439 27.20 -38.61 -17.01
CA CYS A 439 25.75 -38.73 -16.96
C CYS A 439 25.20 -39.59 -18.12
N LEU A 440 25.85 -39.57 -19.28
CA LEU A 440 25.46 -40.36 -20.47
C LEU A 440 25.60 -41.88 -20.26
N ASN A 441 26.54 -42.32 -19.42
CA ASN A 441 26.84 -43.75 -19.25
C ASN A 441 25.89 -44.48 -18.29
N LYS A 442 24.83 -43.83 -17.77
CA LYS A 442 23.96 -44.43 -16.74
C LYS A 442 22.70 -45.11 -17.27
N GLU A 443 22.38 -45.02 -18.56
CA GLU A 443 21.14 -45.62 -19.11
C GLU A 443 21.37 -46.86 -19.99
N THR A 444 22.56 -47.46 -19.94
CA THR A 444 22.80 -48.79 -20.55
C THR A 444 23.38 -49.76 -19.53
N SER A 445 22.54 -50.17 -18.58
CA SER A 445 22.66 -51.43 -17.85
C SER A 445 21.28 -51.89 -17.39
#